data_AF-A0A7S0ICX6-F1
#
_entry.id   AF-A0A7S0ICX6-F1
#
_cell.length_a   1.000
_cell.length_b   1.000
_cell.length_c   1.000
_cell.angle_alpha   90.00
_cell.angle_beta   90.00
_cell.angle_gamma   90.00
#
_symmetry.space_group_name_H-M   'P 1'
#
loop_
_entity.id
_entity.type
_entity.pdbx_description
1 polymer ?
#
loop_
_entity_poly.entity_id
_entity_poly.type
_entity_poly.pdbx_seq_one_letter_code
_entity_poly.pdbx_strand_id
1 'polypeptide(L)'
;VGRAALLASSDSVLDQLAAQEAHAVTLSEEARRAGARRAARERAERERKARERRLTERLVEKGFSDARATEALAHCPEDEADFAPAGRTGEHTRASQRRAIDARLGEAMDWLCLHVPTDEMPEAFLKLSERDPVEAALRARAEAVAEAARAANDAVDVDDDDDAHDRVQAPDPYVALLQRAMLGRLAAMGFSRAEAREALETSGWVEEDATYALLRSLQPASVGDLDVGSMDREEAMGERGEEAMALAAILEDDFADLTGEFPDEDGKMALEREQRRMWTATVRTEDDRWKPCVLEVHFPPGTTYPFEPPLVSVRAPNLPPPIRRSVAAQLAAQAASMTGEAVVYTLVAWLREHVPAILDEHGTMDAEAAARAAVLAAEEEARKEAEEAAARDVRLSGHSRLERTFARIEARREEEDREEEDR
;
A
#
# COMPACT_ATOMS: atom_id res chain seq x y z
N VAL A 1 59.74 -63.32 43.94
CA VAL A 1 59.30 -62.58 45.15
C VAL A 1 60.23 -61.38 45.29
N GLY A 2 59.86 -60.11 45.27
CA GLY A 2 58.60 -59.39 45.19
C GLY A 2 58.90 -57.91 45.48
N ARG A 3 57.99 -57.02 45.06
CA ARG A 3 57.88 -55.58 45.42
C ARG A 3 58.87 -54.60 44.77
N ALA A 4 58.66 -54.32 43.49
CA ALA A 4 58.94 -53.00 42.90
C ALA A 4 57.63 -52.21 42.77
N ALA A 5 56.88 -52.13 43.86
CA ALA A 5 55.66 -51.35 43.95
C ALA A 5 55.74 -50.50 45.22
N LEU A 6 55.26 -49.27 45.11
CA LEU A 6 55.02 -48.30 46.19
C LEU A 6 56.21 -47.41 46.51
N LEU A 7 56.20 -46.19 45.98
CA LEU A 7 56.27 -44.92 46.72
C LEU A 7 56.01 -43.79 45.72
N ALA A 8 54.76 -43.69 45.22
CA ALA A 8 54.28 -42.37 44.81
C ALA A 8 54.31 -41.51 46.09
N SER A 9 54.97 -40.35 46.06
CA SER A 9 54.96 -39.46 47.23
C SER A 9 53.50 -39.15 47.58
N SER A 10 53.19 -39.01 48.87
CA SER A 10 51.84 -38.66 49.34
C SER A 10 51.24 -37.51 48.54
N ASP A 11 52.08 -36.52 48.20
CA ASP A 11 51.69 -35.32 47.47
C ASP A 11 51.31 -35.63 46.02
N SER A 12 52.04 -36.53 45.34
CA SER A 12 51.69 -36.97 43.98
C SER A 12 50.38 -37.75 43.92
N VAL A 13 50.04 -38.49 44.98
CA VAL A 13 48.77 -39.23 45.07
C VAL A 13 47.61 -38.27 45.36
N LEU A 14 47.84 -37.27 46.22
CA LEU A 14 46.85 -36.24 46.53
C LEU A 14 46.55 -35.33 45.32
N ASP A 15 47.56 -34.96 44.53
CA ASP A 15 47.37 -34.18 43.30
C ASP A 15 46.59 -34.96 42.23
N GLN A 16 46.85 -36.27 42.11
CA GLN A 16 46.09 -37.14 41.20
C GLN A 16 44.64 -37.33 41.65
N LEU A 17 44.39 -37.41 42.96
CA LEU A 17 43.03 -37.43 43.53
C LEU A 17 42.30 -36.10 43.27
N ALA A 18 42.95 -34.96 43.52
CA ALA A 18 42.38 -33.64 43.26
C ALA A 18 42.04 -33.43 41.77
N ALA A 19 42.89 -33.90 40.86
CA ALA A 19 42.63 -33.85 39.42
C ALA A 19 41.44 -34.76 39.02
N GLN A 20 41.33 -35.95 39.62
CA GLN A 20 40.20 -36.85 39.40
C GLN A 20 38.89 -36.27 39.96
N GLU A 21 38.93 -35.62 41.12
CA GLU A 21 37.78 -34.93 41.70
C GLU A 21 37.33 -33.74 40.85
N ALA A 22 38.26 -32.92 40.36
CA ALA A 22 37.95 -31.82 39.45
C ALA A 22 37.34 -32.31 38.12
N HIS A 23 37.87 -33.40 37.57
CA HIS A 23 37.31 -34.04 36.37
C HIS A 23 35.92 -34.65 36.64
N ALA A 24 35.70 -35.25 37.80
CA ALA A 24 34.39 -35.76 38.19
C ALA A 24 33.36 -34.63 38.39
N VAL A 25 33.76 -33.51 39.00
CA VAL A 25 32.91 -32.33 39.18
C VAL A 25 32.54 -31.71 37.83
N THR A 26 33.50 -31.51 36.94
CA THR A 26 33.24 -30.96 35.59
C THR A 26 32.30 -31.86 34.78
N LEU A 27 32.52 -33.18 34.77
CA LEU A 27 31.59 -34.13 34.14
C LEU A 27 30.19 -34.08 34.77
N SER A 28 30.10 -33.94 36.10
CA SER A 28 28.80 -33.82 36.79
C SER A 28 28.07 -32.52 36.43
N GLU A 29 28.79 -31.41 36.27
CA GLU A 29 28.22 -30.13 35.83
C GLU A 29 27.76 -30.18 34.38
N GLU A 30 28.54 -30.80 33.50
CA GLU A 30 28.18 -31.00 32.11
C GLU A 30 26.95 -31.90 31.97
N ALA A 31 26.89 -33.00 32.71
CA ALA A 31 25.72 -33.87 32.78
C ALA A 31 24.48 -33.11 33.30
N ARG A 32 24.63 -32.25 34.32
CA ARG A 32 23.56 -31.40 34.85
C ARG A 32 23.09 -30.36 33.81
N ARG A 33 24.01 -29.71 33.09
CA ARG A 33 23.70 -28.75 32.01
C ARG A 33 23.00 -29.45 30.85
N ALA A 34 23.47 -30.63 30.45
CA ALA A 34 22.85 -31.44 29.41
C ALA A 34 21.42 -31.88 29.81
N GLY A 35 21.25 -32.33 31.06
CA GLY A 35 19.94 -32.66 31.63
C GLY A 35 18.99 -31.45 31.66
N ALA A 36 19.47 -30.28 32.07
CA ALA A 36 18.68 -29.05 32.07
C ALA A 36 18.25 -28.62 30.66
N ARG A 37 19.14 -28.75 29.67
CA ARG A 37 18.82 -28.47 28.25
C ARG A 37 17.77 -29.42 27.70
N ARG A 38 17.86 -30.72 28.00
CA ARG A 38 16.85 -31.71 27.61
C ARG A 38 15.50 -31.40 28.25
N ALA A 39 15.47 -31.15 29.55
CA ALA A 39 14.25 -30.78 30.26
C ALA A 39 13.62 -29.47 29.73
N ALA A 40 14.42 -28.48 29.34
CA ALA A 40 13.93 -27.25 28.74
C ALA A 40 13.29 -27.49 27.36
N ARG A 41 13.92 -28.31 26.51
CA ARG A 41 13.37 -28.71 25.20
C ARG A 41 12.05 -29.46 25.34
N GLU A 42 11.99 -30.43 26.26
CA GLU A 42 10.76 -31.18 26.53
C GLU A 42 9.62 -30.27 27.02
N ARG A 43 9.92 -29.26 27.84
CA ARG A 43 8.91 -28.28 28.29
C ARG A 43 8.42 -27.42 27.12
N ALA A 44 9.33 -26.89 26.31
CA ALA A 44 8.98 -26.09 25.14
C ALA A 44 8.10 -26.87 24.14
N GLU A 45 8.42 -28.15 23.91
CA GLU A 45 7.63 -29.03 23.04
C GLU A 45 6.23 -29.29 23.59
N ARG A 46 6.10 -29.53 24.90
CA ARG A 46 4.79 -29.69 25.55
C ARG A 46 3.95 -28.42 25.48
N GLU A 47 4.57 -27.27 25.69
CA GLU A 47 3.88 -25.97 25.61
C GLU A 47 3.43 -25.65 24.18
N ARG A 48 4.26 -25.95 23.17
CA ARG A 48 3.91 -25.85 21.75
C ARG A 48 2.71 -26.73 21.40
N LYS A 49 2.75 -28.01 21.76
CA LYS A 49 1.61 -28.94 21.55
C LYS A 49 0.34 -28.45 22.25
N ALA A 50 0.47 -27.89 23.46
CA ALA A 50 -0.67 -27.34 24.17
C ALA A 50 -1.24 -26.06 23.49
N ARG A 51 -0.40 -25.22 22.89
CA ARG A 51 -0.85 -24.06 22.09
C ARG A 51 -1.57 -24.50 20.83
N GLU A 52 -0.99 -25.43 20.08
CA GLU A 52 -1.57 -25.97 18.86
C GLU A 52 -2.92 -26.63 19.11
N ARG A 53 -3.04 -27.40 20.19
CA ARG A 53 -4.33 -27.95 20.62
C ARG A 53 -5.37 -26.87 20.93
N ARG A 54 -4.99 -25.79 21.63
CA ARG A 54 -5.90 -24.66 21.90
C ARG A 54 -6.36 -23.95 20.63
N LEU A 55 -5.49 -23.81 19.63
CA LEU A 55 -5.86 -23.24 18.33
C LEU A 55 -6.82 -24.16 17.57
N THR A 56 -6.56 -25.47 17.60
CA THR A 56 -7.44 -26.48 17.02
C THR A 56 -8.84 -26.41 17.65
N GLU A 57 -8.91 -26.40 18.99
CA GLU A 57 -10.17 -26.25 19.74
C GLU A 57 -10.92 -24.96 19.37
N ARG A 58 -10.20 -23.83 19.20
CA ARG A 58 -10.81 -22.55 18.76
C ARG A 58 -11.37 -22.63 17.34
N LEU A 59 -10.67 -23.28 16.40
CA LEU A 59 -11.14 -23.45 15.03
C LEU A 59 -12.36 -24.37 14.96
N VAL A 60 -12.37 -25.43 15.78
CA VAL A 60 -13.53 -26.32 15.92
C VAL A 60 -14.73 -25.60 16.53
N GLU A 61 -14.51 -24.72 17.52
CA GLU A 61 -15.57 -23.86 18.08
C GLU A 61 -16.18 -22.92 17.03
N LYS A 62 -15.40 -22.53 16.01
CA LYS A 62 -15.88 -21.76 14.85
C LYS A 62 -16.62 -22.60 13.80
N GLY A 63 -16.71 -23.91 14.01
CA GLY A 63 -17.50 -24.84 13.20
C GLY A 63 -16.70 -25.67 12.21
N PHE A 64 -15.36 -25.51 12.14
CA PHE A 64 -14.52 -26.33 11.27
C PHE A 64 -14.30 -27.73 11.86
N SER A 65 -14.04 -28.72 10.99
CA SER A 65 -13.71 -30.06 11.46
C SER A 65 -12.29 -30.13 12.05
N ASP A 66 -12.08 -31.04 13.00
CA ASP A 66 -10.77 -31.26 13.66
C ASP A 66 -9.66 -31.60 12.65
N ALA A 67 -10.01 -32.37 11.61
CA ALA A 67 -9.10 -32.71 10.52
C ALA A 67 -8.63 -31.47 9.73
N ARG A 68 -9.57 -30.58 9.38
CA ARG A 68 -9.26 -29.33 8.65
C ARG A 68 -8.51 -28.34 9.51
N ALA A 69 -8.87 -28.21 10.79
CA ALA A 69 -8.17 -27.34 11.74
C ALA A 69 -6.70 -27.78 11.91
N THR A 70 -6.45 -29.09 11.98
CA THR A 70 -5.09 -29.65 12.06
C THR A 70 -4.31 -29.41 10.76
N GLU A 71 -4.96 -29.61 9.60
CA GLU A 71 -4.37 -29.36 8.29
C GLU A 71 -3.96 -27.88 8.12
N ALA A 72 -4.83 -26.95 8.49
CA ALA A 72 -4.55 -25.51 8.43
C ALA A 72 -3.37 -25.11 9.32
N LEU A 73 -3.30 -25.65 10.54
CA LEU A 73 -2.20 -25.35 11.48
C LEU A 73 -0.86 -25.98 11.05
N ALA A 74 -0.87 -27.01 10.21
CA ALA A 74 0.33 -27.55 9.59
C ALA A 74 0.88 -26.63 8.48
N HIS A 75 -0.01 -25.92 7.78
CA HIS A 75 0.36 -24.91 6.78
C HIS A 75 0.73 -23.54 7.38
N CYS A 76 0.30 -23.27 8.61
CA CYS A 76 0.65 -22.07 9.37
C CYS A 76 1.53 -22.46 10.60
N PRO A 77 2.83 -22.75 10.40
CA PRO A 77 3.73 -23.14 11.49
C PRO A 77 3.94 -21.99 12.50
N GLU A 78 4.25 -22.36 13.74
CA GLU A 78 4.60 -21.38 14.79
C GLU A 78 6.01 -20.84 14.57
N ASP A 79 6.20 -19.52 14.65
CA ASP A 79 7.53 -18.91 14.71
C ASP A 79 8.14 -19.12 16.12
N GLU A 80 9.26 -19.86 16.18
CA GLU A 80 9.95 -20.13 17.45
C GLU A 80 10.49 -18.86 18.12
N ALA A 81 10.75 -17.78 17.35
CA ALA A 81 11.26 -16.52 17.86
C ALA A 81 10.24 -15.79 18.77
N ASP A 82 8.95 -15.95 18.50
CA ASP A 82 7.87 -15.30 19.27
C ASP A 82 7.69 -15.90 20.68
N PHE A 83 8.14 -17.14 20.86
CA PHE A 83 8.01 -17.91 22.11
C PHE A 83 9.36 -18.22 22.77
N ALA A 84 10.46 -17.68 22.24
CA ALA A 84 11.77 -17.82 22.85
C ALA A 84 11.81 -17.14 24.24
N PRO A 85 12.50 -17.74 25.23
CA PRO A 85 12.68 -17.10 26.53
C PRO A 85 13.45 -15.80 26.33
N ALA A 86 12.93 -14.70 26.88
CA ALA A 86 13.50 -13.36 26.72
C ALA A 86 15.03 -13.36 26.98
N GLY A 87 15.79 -13.16 25.91
CA GLY A 87 17.22 -12.86 25.98
C GLY A 87 17.45 -11.43 26.50
N ARG A 88 18.72 -11.05 26.67
CA ARG A 88 19.15 -9.74 27.22
C ARG A 88 18.74 -8.51 26.39
N THR A 89 17.99 -8.67 25.30
CA THR A 89 17.71 -7.60 24.32
C THR A 89 16.24 -7.35 24.01
N GLY A 90 15.27 -7.91 24.75
CA GLY A 90 13.87 -7.52 24.52
C GLY A 90 12.87 -8.16 25.48
N GLU A 91 11.99 -7.33 26.04
CA GLU A 91 10.82 -7.76 26.80
C GLU A 91 9.82 -8.47 25.88
N HIS A 92 9.92 -9.79 25.76
CA HIS A 92 8.80 -10.60 25.25
C HIS A 92 7.70 -10.63 26.32
N THR A 93 6.84 -9.61 26.29
CA THR A 93 5.70 -9.52 27.19
C THR A 93 4.64 -10.56 26.81
N ARG A 94 3.82 -10.99 27.78
CA ARG A 94 2.63 -11.84 27.53
C ARG A 94 1.72 -11.27 26.42
N ALA A 95 1.75 -9.96 26.21
CA ALA A 95 1.02 -9.30 25.14
C ALA A 95 1.58 -9.62 23.74
N SER A 96 2.91 -9.71 23.58
CA SER A 96 3.55 -10.09 22.31
C SER A 96 3.19 -11.53 21.93
N GLN A 97 3.31 -12.46 22.89
CA GLN A 97 2.92 -13.87 22.67
C GLN A 97 1.44 -14.02 22.32
N ARG A 98 0.57 -13.20 22.92
CA ARG A 98 -0.86 -13.20 22.57
C ARG A 98 -1.09 -12.73 21.13
N ARG A 99 -0.40 -11.67 20.70
CA ARG A 99 -0.48 -11.17 19.31
C ARG A 99 -0.01 -12.23 18.31
N ALA A 100 1.09 -12.92 18.59
CA ALA A 100 1.59 -14.01 17.74
C ALA A 100 0.56 -15.16 17.62
N ILE A 101 -0.09 -15.54 18.73
CA ILE A 101 -1.15 -16.56 18.72
C ILE A 101 -2.36 -16.10 17.89
N ASP A 102 -2.79 -14.84 18.04
CA ASP A 102 -3.94 -14.31 17.32
C ASP A 102 -3.63 -14.11 15.82
N ALA A 103 -2.41 -13.73 15.44
CA ALA A 103 -1.95 -13.66 14.05
C ALA A 103 -1.96 -15.04 13.38
N ARG A 104 -1.38 -16.05 14.05
CA ARG A 104 -1.38 -17.44 13.57
C ARG A 104 -2.79 -18.01 13.42
N LEU A 105 -3.71 -17.64 14.31
CA LEU A 105 -5.12 -18.02 14.16
C LEU A 105 -5.77 -17.36 12.94
N GLY A 106 -5.47 -16.08 12.67
CA GLY A 106 -5.93 -15.36 11.49
C GLY A 106 -5.49 -16.05 10.20
N GLU A 107 -4.19 -16.32 10.08
CA GLU A 107 -3.63 -17.03 8.91
C GLU A 107 -4.25 -18.41 8.70
N ALA A 108 -4.46 -19.17 9.79
CA ALA A 108 -5.12 -20.47 9.71
C ALA A 108 -6.59 -20.36 9.26
N MET A 109 -7.32 -19.32 9.69
CA MET A 109 -8.68 -19.08 9.22
C MET A 109 -8.70 -18.67 7.74
N ASP A 110 -7.78 -17.80 7.31
CA ASP A 110 -7.69 -17.38 5.90
C ASP A 110 -7.39 -18.56 4.99
N TRP A 111 -6.47 -19.44 5.42
CA TRP A 111 -6.18 -20.68 4.72
C TRP A 111 -7.41 -21.58 4.60
N LEU A 112 -8.18 -21.74 5.68
CA LEU A 112 -9.43 -22.52 5.69
C LEU A 112 -10.48 -21.93 4.74
N CYS A 113 -10.65 -20.61 4.72
CA CYS A 113 -11.62 -19.96 3.84
C CYS A 113 -11.30 -20.13 2.34
N LEU A 114 -10.03 -20.35 2.00
CA LEU A 114 -9.58 -20.54 0.62
C LEU A 114 -9.60 -22.01 0.17
N HIS A 115 -9.44 -22.96 1.10
CA HIS A 115 -9.18 -24.37 0.77
C HIS A 115 -10.27 -25.35 1.23
N VAL A 116 -11.20 -24.91 2.10
CA VAL A 116 -12.31 -25.76 2.55
C VAL A 116 -13.45 -25.70 1.51
N PRO A 117 -13.92 -26.86 1.00
CA PRO A 117 -15.09 -26.94 0.13
C PRO A 117 -16.34 -26.31 0.74
N THR A 118 -17.22 -25.75 -0.09
CA THR A 118 -18.42 -25.02 0.36
C THR A 118 -19.39 -25.88 1.18
N ASP A 119 -19.38 -27.20 1.00
CA ASP A 119 -20.18 -28.18 1.75
C ASP A 119 -19.61 -28.50 3.16
N GLU A 120 -18.33 -28.24 3.39
CA GLU A 120 -17.66 -28.39 4.69
C GLU A 120 -17.53 -27.07 5.46
N MET A 121 -17.97 -25.94 4.85
CA MET A 121 -17.84 -24.61 5.42
C MET A 121 -18.96 -24.31 6.44
N PRO A 122 -18.67 -23.73 7.61
CA PRO A 122 -19.71 -23.47 8.61
C PRO A 122 -20.73 -22.45 8.13
N GLU A 123 -22.01 -22.61 8.49
CA GLU A 123 -23.12 -21.75 8.06
C GLU A 123 -22.90 -20.24 8.32
N ALA A 124 -22.17 -19.90 9.38
CA ALA A 124 -21.83 -18.50 9.70
C ALA A 124 -20.91 -17.86 8.64
N PHE A 125 -20.02 -18.65 8.03
CA PHE A 125 -19.15 -18.23 6.94
C PHE A 125 -19.88 -18.34 5.59
N LEU A 126 -20.81 -19.30 5.47
CA LEU A 126 -21.67 -19.39 4.29
C LEU A 126 -22.53 -18.15 4.11
N LYS A 127 -23.09 -17.55 5.18
CA LYS A 127 -23.86 -16.28 5.12
C LYS A 127 -23.03 -15.05 4.74
N LEU A 128 -21.73 -15.07 5.00
CA LEU A 128 -20.78 -14.04 4.51
C LEU A 128 -20.37 -14.32 3.05
N SER A 129 -20.45 -15.57 2.62
CA SER A 129 -20.23 -16.02 1.24
C SER A 129 -21.52 -16.12 0.40
N GLU A 130 -22.69 -15.86 0.98
CA GLU A 130 -23.99 -15.74 0.30
C GLU A 130 -23.89 -14.45 -0.52
N ARG A 131 -23.24 -14.65 -1.66
CA ARG A 131 -22.78 -13.69 -2.64
C ARG A 131 -23.87 -12.71 -3.01
N ASP A 132 -23.52 -11.44 -2.97
CA ASP A 132 -24.21 -10.43 -3.75
C ASP A 132 -24.23 -10.91 -5.22
N PRO A 133 -25.41 -11.03 -5.89
CA PRO A 133 -25.48 -11.46 -7.29
C PRO A 133 -24.59 -10.63 -8.22
N VAL A 134 -24.23 -9.40 -7.81
CA VAL A 134 -23.27 -8.52 -8.47
C VAL A 134 -21.85 -9.11 -8.48
N GLU A 135 -21.40 -9.72 -7.39
CA GLU A 135 -20.04 -10.28 -7.28
C GLU A 135 -19.90 -11.59 -8.07
N ALA A 136 -20.97 -12.40 -8.10
CA ALA A 136 -21.05 -13.59 -8.95
C ALA A 136 -21.02 -13.21 -10.44
N ALA A 137 -21.73 -12.14 -10.85
CA ALA A 137 -21.70 -11.62 -12.21
C ALA A 137 -20.32 -11.06 -12.59
N LEU A 138 -19.64 -10.36 -11.67
CA LEU A 138 -18.28 -9.86 -11.87
C LEU A 138 -17.26 -10.99 -12.02
N ARG A 139 -17.37 -12.06 -11.23
CA ARG A 139 -16.49 -13.23 -11.33
C ARG A 139 -16.74 -14.02 -12.61
N ALA A 140 -17.99 -14.27 -12.99
CA ALA A 140 -18.33 -14.90 -14.26
C ALA A 140 -17.83 -14.08 -15.46
N ARG A 141 -17.87 -12.74 -15.36
CA ARG A 141 -17.31 -11.84 -16.38
C ARG A 141 -15.78 -11.88 -16.40
N ALA A 142 -15.12 -11.98 -15.25
CA ALA A 142 -13.67 -12.15 -15.18
C ALA A 142 -13.20 -13.51 -15.74
N GLU A 143 -13.95 -14.59 -15.48
CA GLU A 143 -13.69 -15.92 -16.02
C GLU A 143 -13.88 -15.96 -17.55
N ALA A 144 -14.95 -15.34 -18.06
CA ALA A 144 -15.18 -15.22 -19.51
C ALA A 144 -14.09 -14.38 -20.22
N VAL A 145 -13.59 -13.32 -19.59
CA VAL A 145 -12.47 -12.52 -20.11
C VAL A 145 -11.17 -13.31 -20.10
N ALA A 146 -10.92 -14.11 -19.06
CA ALA A 146 -9.74 -14.98 -18.99
C ALA A 146 -9.79 -16.11 -20.04
N GLU A 147 -10.98 -16.66 -20.31
CA GLU A 147 -11.18 -17.68 -21.34
C GLU A 147 -11.02 -17.10 -22.75
N ALA A 148 -11.53 -15.89 -23.00
CA ALA A 148 -11.30 -15.15 -24.24
C ALA A 148 -9.82 -14.80 -24.46
N ALA A 149 -9.08 -14.45 -23.40
CA ALA A 149 -7.64 -14.19 -23.48
C ALA A 149 -6.82 -15.46 -23.78
N ARG A 150 -7.22 -16.62 -23.25
CA ARG A 150 -6.61 -17.92 -23.59
C ARG A 150 -6.89 -18.31 -25.04
N ALA A 151 -8.13 -18.16 -25.50
CA ALA A 151 -8.50 -18.43 -26.89
C ALA A 151 -7.79 -17.50 -27.89
N ALA A 152 -7.51 -16.25 -27.50
CA ALA A 152 -6.73 -15.33 -28.31
C ALA A 152 -5.23 -15.72 -28.39
N ASN A 153 -4.65 -16.26 -27.32
CA ASN A 153 -3.28 -16.78 -27.33
C ASN A 153 -3.15 -18.07 -28.15
N ASP A 154 -4.12 -18.99 -28.07
CA ASP A 154 -4.11 -20.23 -28.86
C ASP A 154 -4.33 -19.98 -30.37
N ALA A 155 -4.83 -18.81 -30.76
CA ALA A 155 -5.04 -18.44 -32.17
C ALA A 155 -3.79 -17.83 -32.85
N VAL A 156 -2.71 -17.57 -32.10
CA VAL A 156 -1.47 -16.97 -32.63
C VAL A 156 -0.40 -18.01 -32.99
N ASP A 157 -0.58 -19.28 -32.61
CA ASP A 157 0.33 -20.36 -32.98
C ASP A 157 -0.08 -21.06 -34.29
N VAL A 158 0.10 -20.39 -35.44
CA VAL A 158 0.22 -21.05 -36.75
C VAL A 158 1.31 -20.40 -37.59
N ASP A 159 2.39 -21.17 -37.73
CA ASP A 159 3.43 -21.24 -38.77
C ASP A 159 4.59 -20.22 -38.82
N ASP A 160 5.77 -20.86 -38.80
CA ASP A 160 7.07 -20.56 -39.43
C ASP A 160 8.26 -20.06 -38.58
N ASP A 161 9.38 -20.71 -38.89
CA ASP A 161 10.64 -20.90 -38.17
C ASP A 161 11.54 -19.65 -37.97
N ASP A 162 12.46 -19.80 -37.02
CA ASP A 162 13.76 -19.11 -36.84
C ASP A 162 13.74 -17.59 -36.57
N ASP A 163 13.67 -17.21 -35.28
CA ASP A 163 14.76 -16.45 -34.64
C ASP A 163 14.58 -16.36 -33.11
N ALA A 164 15.68 -16.53 -32.39
CA ALA A 164 15.74 -16.49 -30.94
C ALA A 164 15.64 -15.04 -30.41
N HIS A 165 14.96 -14.89 -29.27
CA HIS A 165 14.82 -13.70 -28.42
C HIS A 165 13.82 -12.61 -28.85
N ASP A 166 12.51 -12.87 -28.70
CA ASP A 166 11.60 -11.88 -28.08
C ASP A 166 10.27 -12.49 -27.60
N ARG A 167 10.34 -13.46 -26.67
CA ARG A 167 9.12 -13.90 -25.96
C ARG A 167 8.72 -12.81 -24.98
N VAL A 168 7.90 -11.87 -25.45
CA VAL A 168 7.30 -10.78 -24.67
C VAL A 168 6.64 -11.38 -23.42
N GLN A 169 7.25 -11.15 -22.26
CA GLN A 169 6.68 -11.53 -20.97
C GLN A 169 5.34 -10.80 -20.81
N ALA A 170 4.28 -11.54 -20.50
CA ALA A 170 3.01 -10.95 -20.10
C ALA A 170 3.29 -9.95 -18.95
N PRO A 171 2.69 -8.74 -18.97
CA PRO A 171 2.94 -7.74 -17.94
C PRO A 171 2.61 -8.34 -16.57
N ASP A 172 3.53 -8.16 -15.62
CA ASP A 172 3.38 -8.64 -14.24
C ASP A 172 1.98 -8.30 -13.71
N PRO A 173 1.19 -9.28 -13.22
CA PRO A 173 -0.17 -9.07 -12.74
C PRO A 173 -0.26 -7.98 -11.65
N TYR A 174 0.79 -7.80 -10.85
CA TYR A 174 0.85 -6.74 -9.85
C TYR A 174 0.99 -5.35 -10.47
N VAL A 175 1.78 -5.23 -11.54
CA VAL A 175 1.94 -3.97 -12.28
C VAL A 175 0.61 -3.60 -12.93
N ALA A 176 -0.08 -4.53 -13.58
CA ALA A 176 -1.39 -4.27 -14.18
C ALA A 176 -2.44 -3.82 -13.14
N LEU A 177 -2.43 -4.43 -11.95
CA LEU A 177 -3.33 -4.04 -10.85
C LEU A 177 -3.00 -2.63 -10.34
N LEU A 178 -1.72 -2.29 -10.19
CA LEU A 178 -1.27 -0.97 -9.78
C LEU A 178 -1.67 0.10 -10.80
N GLN A 179 -1.44 -0.14 -12.09
CA GLN A 179 -1.82 0.75 -13.18
C GLN A 179 -3.34 0.99 -13.19
N ARG A 180 -4.13 -0.07 -13.00
CA ARG A 180 -5.59 0.04 -12.89
C ARG A 180 -6.01 0.85 -11.67
N ALA A 181 -5.34 0.70 -10.53
CA ALA A 181 -5.62 1.46 -9.33
C ALA A 181 -5.30 2.96 -9.50
N MET A 182 -4.17 3.29 -10.15
CA MET A 182 -3.79 4.67 -10.50
C MET A 182 -4.84 5.31 -11.41
N LEU A 183 -5.22 4.63 -12.50
CA LEU A 183 -6.28 5.09 -13.39
C LEU A 183 -7.62 5.29 -12.65
N GLY A 184 -7.96 4.39 -11.73
CA GLY A 184 -9.17 4.52 -10.90
C GLY A 184 -9.15 5.77 -10.01
N ARG A 185 -7.99 6.14 -9.45
CA ARG A 185 -7.84 7.36 -8.63
C ARG A 185 -7.94 8.63 -9.49
N LEU A 186 -7.29 8.66 -10.65
CA LEU A 186 -7.41 9.78 -11.60
C LEU A 186 -8.84 9.93 -12.14
N ALA A 187 -9.51 8.82 -12.44
CA ALA A 187 -10.92 8.82 -12.83
C ALA A 187 -11.85 9.29 -11.70
N ALA A 188 -11.52 8.98 -10.45
CA ALA A 188 -12.24 9.52 -9.30
C ALA A 188 -12.08 11.04 -9.17
N MET A 189 -11.01 11.66 -9.69
CA MET A 189 -10.92 13.12 -9.79
C MET A 189 -11.75 13.71 -10.94
N GLY A 190 -12.30 12.87 -11.84
CA GLY A 190 -13.15 13.28 -12.96
C GLY A 190 -12.45 13.35 -14.31
N PHE A 191 -11.19 12.92 -14.40
CA PHE A 191 -10.48 12.77 -15.67
C PHE A 191 -10.95 11.52 -16.40
N SER A 192 -11.00 11.57 -17.73
CA SER A 192 -11.30 10.38 -18.51
C SER A 192 -10.17 9.37 -18.39
N ARG A 193 -10.47 8.08 -18.58
CA ARG A 193 -9.44 7.05 -18.53
C ARG A 193 -8.34 7.26 -19.58
N ALA A 194 -8.70 7.80 -20.75
CA ALA A 194 -7.76 8.10 -21.83
C ALA A 194 -6.77 9.20 -21.44
N GLU A 195 -7.26 10.34 -20.94
CA GLU A 195 -6.41 11.44 -20.46
C GLU A 195 -5.54 11.01 -19.27
N ALA A 196 -6.11 10.26 -18.33
CA ALA A 196 -5.40 9.73 -17.18
C ALA A 196 -4.27 8.79 -17.59
N ARG A 197 -4.51 7.95 -18.61
CA ARG A 197 -3.52 7.04 -19.16
C ARG A 197 -2.40 7.79 -19.87
N GLU A 198 -2.74 8.73 -20.75
CA GLU A 198 -1.76 9.55 -21.46
C GLU A 198 -0.85 10.32 -20.49
N ALA A 199 -1.43 10.91 -19.44
CA ALA A 199 -0.69 11.61 -18.39
C ALA A 199 0.25 10.67 -17.62
N LEU A 200 -0.21 9.46 -17.27
CA LEU A 200 0.63 8.44 -16.61
C LEU A 200 1.74 7.93 -17.52
N GLU A 201 1.48 7.73 -18.81
CA GLU A 201 2.52 7.31 -19.77
C GLU A 201 3.57 8.41 -19.94
N THR A 202 3.15 9.66 -20.05
CA THR A 202 4.04 10.83 -20.16
C THR A 202 4.87 11.05 -18.89
N SER A 203 4.29 10.79 -17.70
CA SER A 203 5.00 10.89 -16.43
C SER A 203 5.85 9.67 -16.09
N GLY A 204 5.92 8.67 -16.98
CA GLY A 204 6.68 7.45 -16.75
C GLY A 204 6.10 6.56 -15.65
N TRP A 205 4.78 6.62 -15.44
CA TRP A 205 3.98 5.95 -14.42
C TRP A 205 4.21 6.46 -12.99
N VAL A 206 4.49 7.76 -12.87
CA VAL A 206 4.49 8.47 -11.59
C VAL A 206 3.14 9.16 -11.42
N GLU A 207 2.36 8.71 -10.44
CA GLU A 207 0.98 9.18 -10.23
C GLU A 207 0.90 10.65 -9.81
N GLU A 208 1.81 11.11 -8.95
CA GLU A 208 1.85 12.51 -8.50
C GLU A 208 2.10 13.45 -9.68
N ASP A 209 3.11 13.16 -10.49
CA ASP A 209 3.43 13.95 -11.68
C ASP A 209 2.30 13.93 -12.71
N ALA A 210 1.64 12.79 -12.89
CA ALA A 210 0.44 12.68 -13.74
C ALA A 210 -0.71 13.53 -13.17
N THR A 211 -0.92 13.51 -11.86
CA THR A 211 -1.93 14.32 -11.18
C THR A 211 -1.64 15.80 -11.39
N TYR A 212 -0.41 16.26 -11.17
CA TYR A 212 -0.03 17.65 -11.40
C TYR A 212 -0.20 18.08 -12.86
N ALA A 213 0.17 17.23 -13.82
CA ALA A 213 -0.04 17.51 -15.24
C ALA A 213 -1.52 17.68 -15.59
N LEU A 214 -2.37 16.80 -15.06
CA LEU A 214 -3.82 16.85 -15.26
C LEU A 214 -4.45 18.07 -14.58
N LEU A 215 -4.06 18.40 -13.35
CA LEU A 215 -4.56 19.59 -12.66
C LEU A 215 -4.10 20.89 -13.35
N ARG A 216 -2.86 20.94 -13.87
CA ARG A 216 -2.40 22.05 -14.71
C ARG A 216 -3.22 22.20 -15.99
N SER A 217 -3.65 21.09 -16.60
CA SER A 217 -4.49 21.13 -17.80
C SER A 217 -5.88 21.77 -17.56
N LEU A 218 -6.32 21.86 -16.30
CA LEU A 218 -7.57 22.55 -15.93
C LEU A 218 -7.39 24.07 -15.80
N GLN A 219 -6.16 24.56 -15.67
CA GLN A 219 -5.88 25.99 -15.56
C GLN A 219 -6.03 26.66 -16.93
N PRO A 220 -6.46 27.94 -16.97
CA PRO A 220 -6.56 28.67 -18.22
C PRO A 220 -5.19 28.88 -18.87
N ALA A 221 -5.14 28.92 -20.20
CA ALA A 221 -3.89 29.04 -20.96
C ALA A 221 -3.04 30.28 -20.59
N SER A 222 -3.68 31.33 -20.05
CA SER A 222 -3.03 32.56 -19.60
C SER A 222 -2.00 32.36 -18.47
N VAL A 223 -2.05 31.23 -17.76
CA VAL A 223 -1.10 30.88 -16.70
C VAL A 223 0.27 30.51 -17.27
N GLY A 224 0.32 29.96 -18.49
CA GLY A 224 1.57 29.57 -19.15
C GLY A 224 2.50 30.74 -19.51
N ASP A 225 1.98 31.97 -19.49
CA ASP A 225 2.71 33.19 -19.82
C ASP A 225 3.32 33.91 -18.59
N LEU A 226 3.16 33.35 -17.39
CA LEU A 226 3.70 33.95 -16.17
C LEU A 226 5.24 33.82 -16.12
N ASP A 227 5.96 34.93 -15.91
CA ASP A 227 7.41 34.94 -15.70
C ASP A 227 7.77 34.56 -14.26
N VAL A 228 7.60 33.28 -13.95
CA VAL A 228 7.83 32.70 -12.61
C VAL A 228 9.33 32.68 -12.24
N GLY A 229 10.24 32.85 -13.22
CA GLY A 229 11.68 32.71 -13.04
C GLY A 229 12.35 33.84 -12.25
N SER A 230 11.65 34.95 -12.03
CA SER A 230 12.17 36.14 -11.33
C SER A 230 11.74 36.24 -9.86
N MET A 231 10.90 35.32 -9.38
CA MET A 231 10.19 35.45 -8.11
C MET A 231 10.93 34.78 -6.96
N ASP A 232 11.01 35.47 -5.82
CA ASP A 232 11.72 34.96 -4.65
C ASP A 232 10.93 33.82 -3.99
N ARG A 233 11.51 32.63 -3.99
CA ARG A 233 10.90 31.44 -3.38
C ARG A 233 10.79 31.58 -1.86
N GLU A 234 11.68 32.35 -1.24
CA GLU A 234 11.64 32.58 0.21
C GLU A 234 10.44 33.47 0.57
N GLU A 235 10.17 34.50 -0.22
CA GLU A 235 8.98 35.35 -0.10
C GLU A 235 7.70 34.54 -0.32
N ALA A 236 7.65 33.70 -1.36
CA ALA A 236 6.50 32.83 -1.64
C ALA A 236 6.22 31.83 -0.50
N MET A 237 7.27 31.28 0.11
CA MET A 237 7.15 30.43 1.30
C MET A 237 6.65 31.20 2.52
N GLY A 238 7.11 32.44 2.70
CA GLY A 238 6.63 33.34 3.74
C GLY A 238 5.13 33.62 3.63
N GLU A 239 4.68 34.10 2.47
CA GLU A 239 3.26 34.39 2.22
C GLU A 239 2.37 33.15 2.38
N ARG A 240 2.85 32.00 1.89
CA ARG A 240 2.15 30.72 2.07
C ARG A 240 2.06 30.32 3.53
N GLY A 241 3.11 30.51 4.32
CA GLY A 241 3.11 30.24 5.75
C GLY A 241 2.13 31.14 6.51
N GLU A 242 2.07 32.42 6.15
CA GLU A 242 1.09 33.36 6.71
C GLU A 242 -0.35 32.97 6.37
N GLU A 243 -0.62 32.56 5.12
CA GLU A 243 -1.94 32.06 4.72
C GLU A 243 -2.31 30.78 5.49
N ALA A 244 -1.38 29.82 5.65
CA ALA A 244 -1.63 28.60 6.42
C ALA A 244 -2.03 28.90 7.87
N MET A 245 -1.35 29.84 8.52
CA MET A 245 -1.68 30.27 9.89
C MET A 245 -3.07 30.92 9.94
N ALA A 246 -3.39 31.78 8.97
CA ALA A 246 -4.71 32.41 8.89
C ALA A 246 -5.81 31.36 8.67
N LEU A 247 -5.60 30.40 7.77
CA LEU A 247 -6.54 29.31 7.49
C LEU A 247 -6.74 28.42 8.72
N ALA A 248 -5.68 28.05 9.43
CA ALA A 248 -5.77 27.28 10.66
C ALA A 248 -6.60 28.01 11.73
N ALA A 249 -6.50 29.33 11.81
CA ALA A 249 -7.29 30.14 12.74
C ALA A 249 -8.76 30.31 12.31
N ILE A 250 -9.05 30.36 11.01
CA ILE A 250 -10.40 30.60 10.48
C ILE A 250 -11.21 29.30 10.33
N LEU A 251 -10.56 28.24 9.88
CA LEU A 251 -11.17 26.95 9.57
C LEU A 251 -11.01 25.94 10.70
N GLU A 252 -10.10 26.18 11.66
CA GLU A 252 -9.86 25.33 12.82
C GLU A 252 -9.69 23.86 12.38
N ASP A 253 -10.50 22.95 12.93
CA ASP A 253 -10.48 21.51 12.65
C ASP A 253 -10.78 21.13 11.18
N ASP A 254 -11.33 22.07 10.40
CA ASP A 254 -11.64 21.85 8.98
C ASP A 254 -10.44 22.07 8.06
N PHE A 255 -9.28 22.54 8.56
CA PHE A 255 -8.07 22.72 7.77
C PHE A 255 -6.92 21.84 8.26
N ALA A 256 -6.23 21.18 7.33
CA ALA A 256 -5.01 20.46 7.62
C ALA A 256 -3.91 20.85 6.61
N ASP A 257 -2.81 21.35 7.15
CA ASP A 257 -1.57 21.56 6.42
C ASP A 257 -0.76 20.26 6.41
N LEU A 258 -0.68 19.61 5.25
CA LEU A 258 0.09 18.38 5.09
C LEU A 258 1.47 18.61 4.48
N THR A 259 1.88 19.87 4.22
CA THR A 259 3.17 20.20 3.58
C THR A 259 4.39 19.84 4.44
N GLY A 260 4.16 19.56 5.72
CA GLY A 260 5.16 18.93 6.57
C GLY A 260 6.41 19.78 6.74
N GLU A 261 6.28 21.00 7.27
CA GLU A 261 7.44 21.72 7.83
C GLU A 261 7.34 21.90 9.34
N PHE A 262 6.15 21.70 9.91
CA PHE A 262 5.92 21.76 11.35
C PHE A 262 6.04 20.38 12.01
N PRO A 263 6.67 20.28 13.19
CA PRO A 263 6.62 19.07 14.00
C PRO A 263 5.16 18.81 14.42
N ASP A 264 4.76 17.53 14.44
CA ASP A 264 3.48 17.15 15.06
C ASP A 264 3.49 17.44 16.57
N GLU A 265 2.32 17.28 17.23
CA GLU A 265 2.19 17.49 18.69
C GLU A 265 3.19 16.64 19.51
N ASP A 266 3.71 15.56 18.91
CA ASP A 266 4.69 14.64 19.50
C ASP A 266 6.15 14.99 19.16
N GLY A 267 6.41 16.12 18.48
CA GLY A 267 7.75 16.58 18.11
C GLY A 267 8.38 15.75 16.98
N LYS A 268 7.63 14.86 16.33
CA LYS A 268 8.09 14.13 15.15
C LYS A 268 7.87 15.00 13.93
N MET A 269 8.92 15.11 13.12
CA MET A 269 8.74 15.48 11.72
C MET A 269 7.80 14.42 11.16
N ALA A 270 6.66 14.82 10.56
CA ALA A 270 5.78 13.88 9.86
C ALA A 270 6.64 13.00 8.94
N LEU A 271 6.97 11.79 9.37
CA LEU A 271 7.98 10.96 8.75
C LEU A 271 7.25 9.94 7.89
N GLU A 272 7.07 10.34 6.64
CA GLU A 272 7.02 9.58 5.36
C GLU A 272 6.66 10.61 4.27
N ARG A 273 7.57 11.58 4.08
CA ARG A 273 7.32 12.94 3.55
C ARG A 273 7.46 13.12 2.04
N GLU A 274 7.62 12.05 1.28
CA GLU A 274 7.70 12.18 -0.19
C GLU A 274 6.33 12.50 -0.82
N GLN A 275 5.20 12.21 -0.16
CA GLN A 275 3.89 12.11 -0.81
C GLN A 275 2.82 13.14 -0.38
N ARG A 276 3.11 14.10 0.49
CA ARG A 276 2.10 15.07 0.93
C ARG A 276 2.67 16.48 0.90
N ARG A 277 2.57 17.13 -0.26
CA ARG A 277 2.79 18.57 -0.42
C ARG A 277 1.45 19.22 -0.75
N MET A 278 0.49 19.05 0.16
CA MET A 278 -0.86 19.54 -0.09
C MET A 278 -1.49 20.12 1.16
N TRP A 279 -2.43 21.02 0.99
CA TRP A 279 -3.38 21.40 2.01
C TRP A 279 -4.73 20.75 1.75
N THR A 280 -5.45 20.46 2.81
CA THR A 280 -6.84 20.00 2.73
C THR A 280 -7.74 20.89 3.54
N ALA A 281 -8.85 21.32 2.95
CA ALA A 281 -9.88 22.09 3.62
C ALA A 281 -11.25 21.41 3.47
N THR A 282 -11.86 21.06 4.60
CA THR A 282 -13.18 20.45 4.66
C THR A 282 -14.25 21.54 4.62
N VAL A 283 -14.99 21.55 3.52
CA VAL A 283 -16.15 22.41 3.31
C VAL A 283 -17.37 21.67 3.84
N ARG A 284 -17.77 22.04 5.06
CA ARG A 284 -19.08 21.68 5.61
C ARG A 284 -20.14 22.60 5.03
N THR A 285 -21.33 22.04 4.93
CA THR A 285 -22.53 22.72 4.49
C THR A 285 -23.61 22.55 5.56
N GLU A 286 -24.50 23.52 5.64
CA GLU A 286 -25.61 23.54 6.60
C GLU A 286 -26.71 22.51 6.27
N ASP A 287 -26.68 21.91 5.08
CA ASP A 287 -27.66 20.92 4.66
C ASP A 287 -27.13 19.48 4.82
N ASP A 288 -27.77 18.73 5.72
CA ASP A 288 -27.46 17.33 6.02
C ASP A 288 -27.57 16.37 4.82
N ARG A 289 -28.24 16.78 3.73
CA ARG A 289 -28.27 16.02 2.47
C ARG A 289 -26.89 15.91 1.83
N TRP A 290 -25.96 16.77 2.22
CA TRP A 290 -24.70 16.95 1.50
C TRP A 290 -23.54 16.45 2.36
N LYS A 291 -22.80 15.48 1.83
CA LYS A 291 -21.60 14.99 2.50
C LYS A 291 -20.52 16.08 2.46
N PRO A 292 -19.64 16.13 3.47
CA PRO A 292 -18.54 17.10 3.48
C PRO A 292 -17.72 17.02 2.19
N CYS A 293 -17.49 18.18 1.58
CA CYS A 293 -16.65 18.33 0.40
C CYS A 293 -15.24 18.68 0.85
N VAL A 294 -14.21 18.04 0.31
CA VAL A 294 -12.82 18.37 0.65
C VAL A 294 -12.15 19.04 -0.54
N LEU A 295 -11.63 20.25 -0.33
CA LEU A 295 -10.74 20.93 -1.25
C LEU A 295 -9.31 20.45 -0.98
N GLU A 296 -8.64 19.93 -2.00
CA GLU A 296 -7.23 19.56 -1.95
C GLU A 296 -6.42 20.56 -2.78
N VAL A 297 -5.44 21.20 -2.16
CA VAL A 297 -4.56 22.19 -2.77
C VAL A 297 -3.15 21.60 -2.85
N HIS A 298 -2.64 21.42 -4.06
CA HIS A 298 -1.40 20.70 -4.34
C HIS A 298 -0.25 21.67 -4.66
N PHE A 299 0.90 21.44 -4.04
CA PHE A 299 2.11 22.25 -4.15
C PHE A 299 3.28 21.43 -4.72
N PRO A 300 3.39 21.30 -6.05
CA PRO A 300 4.45 20.52 -6.68
C PRO A 300 5.85 21.10 -6.34
N PRO A 301 6.92 20.29 -6.38
CA PRO A 301 8.28 20.80 -6.12
C PRO A 301 8.63 22.01 -7.00
N GLY A 302 9.09 23.08 -6.35
CA GLY A 302 9.45 24.32 -7.04
C GLY A 302 8.29 25.30 -7.25
N THR A 303 7.11 25.02 -6.70
CA THR A 303 5.98 25.96 -6.76
C THR A 303 6.28 27.32 -6.14
N THR A 304 5.81 28.39 -6.79
CA THR A 304 5.93 29.78 -6.31
C THR A 304 4.60 30.36 -5.84
N TYR A 305 3.59 29.53 -5.58
CA TYR A 305 2.32 29.98 -5.01
C TYR A 305 2.57 30.85 -3.76
N PRO A 306 1.93 32.04 -3.64
CA PRO A 306 0.75 32.52 -4.39
C PRO A 306 1.00 33.23 -5.73
N PHE A 307 2.25 33.37 -6.14
CA PHE A 307 2.60 34.06 -7.38
C PHE A 307 2.35 33.27 -8.67
N GLU A 308 2.08 31.99 -8.54
CA GLU A 308 1.43 31.18 -9.56
C GLU A 308 0.15 30.61 -8.93
N PRO A 309 -0.89 30.32 -9.74
CA PRO A 309 -2.11 29.75 -9.21
C PRO A 309 -1.87 28.32 -8.66
N PRO A 310 -2.51 27.97 -7.54
CA PRO A 310 -2.38 26.67 -6.94
C PRO A 310 -3.05 25.60 -7.83
N LEU A 311 -2.59 24.36 -7.70
CA LEU A 311 -3.25 23.20 -8.31
C LEU A 311 -4.34 22.70 -7.37
N VAL A 312 -5.58 22.63 -7.83
CA VAL A 312 -6.73 22.34 -6.97
C VAL A 312 -7.52 21.15 -7.46
N SER A 313 -7.95 20.30 -6.53
CA SER A 313 -8.87 19.20 -6.79
C SER A 313 -9.98 19.16 -5.75
N VAL A 314 -11.13 18.62 -6.12
CA VAL A 314 -12.32 18.59 -5.26
C VAL A 314 -12.75 17.15 -5.02
N ARG A 315 -12.79 16.75 -3.76
CA ARG A 315 -13.26 15.43 -3.33
C ARG A 315 -14.64 15.55 -2.70
N ALA A 316 -15.65 15.16 -3.47
CA ALA A 316 -17.05 15.14 -3.06
C ALA A 316 -17.69 13.80 -3.48
N PRO A 317 -17.99 12.89 -2.54
CA PRO A 317 -18.47 11.54 -2.86
C PRO A 317 -19.89 11.53 -3.46
N ASN A 318 -20.67 12.59 -3.24
CA ASN A 318 -22.03 12.79 -3.74
C ASN A 318 -22.08 13.50 -5.11
N LEU A 319 -20.95 13.97 -5.65
CA LEU A 319 -20.88 14.59 -6.98
C LEU A 319 -20.42 13.58 -8.04
N PRO A 320 -21.01 13.58 -9.25
CA PRO A 320 -20.48 12.81 -10.37
C PRO A 320 -19.05 13.25 -10.74
N PRO A 321 -18.16 12.34 -11.20
CA PRO A 321 -16.80 12.69 -11.60
C PRO A 321 -16.71 13.84 -12.65
N PRO A 322 -17.54 13.88 -13.70
CA PRO A 322 -17.51 14.99 -14.66
C PRO A 322 -17.82 16.36 -14.03
N ILE A 323 -18.76 16.38 -13.07
CA ILE A 323 -19.12 17.59 -12.34
C ILE A 323 -17.97 18.01 -11.41
N ARG A 324 -17.34 17.06 -10.70
CA ARG A 324 -16.14 17.37 -9.90
C ARG A 324 -15.04 18.01 -10.73
N ARG A 325 -14.79 17.49 -11.94
CA ARG A 325 -13.82 18.09 -12.87
C ARG A 325 -14.23 19.50 -13.30
N SER A 326 -15.52 19.72 -13.62
CA SER A 326 -16.03 21.05 -13.97
C SER A 326 -15.85 22.05 -12.82
N VAL A 327 -16.15 21.63 -11.59
CA VAL A 327 -15.94 22.46 -10.38
C VAL A 327 -14.45 22.76 -10.18
N ALA A 328 -13.58 21.75 -10.29
CA ALA A 328 -12.13 21.94 -10.17
C ALA A 328 -11.59 22.91 -11.24
N ALA A 329 -12.10 22.85 -12.48
CA ALA A 329 -11.74 23.79 -13.55
C ALA A 329 -12.21 25.22 -13.26
N GLN A 330 -13.41 25.40 -12.69
CA GLN A 330 -13.89 26.73 -12.28
C GLN A 330 -13.04 27.32 -11.16
N LEU A 331 -12.69 26.51 -10.15
CA LEU A 331 -11.78 26.93 -9.09
C LEU A 331 -10.39 27.28 -9.63
N ALA A 332 -9.86 26.47 -10.55
CA ALA A 332 -8.57 26.73 -11.19
C ALA A 332 -8.59 28.06 -11.97
N ALA A 333 -9.67 28.35 -12.70
CA ALA A 333 -9.85 29.63 -13.40
C ALA A 333 -9.97 30.82 -12.44
N GLN A 334 -10.70 30.67 -11.33
CA GLN A 334 -10.80 31.70 -10.30
C GLN A 334 -9.44 31.97 -9.65
N ALA A 335 -8.71 30.92 -9.28
CA ALA A 335 -7.40 31.05 -8.68
C ALA A 335 -6.40 31.74 -9.64
N ALA A 336 -6.44 31.40 -10.93
CA ALA A 336 -5.63 32.06 -11.95
C ALA A 336 -5.94 33.57 -12.10
N SER A 337 -7.20 33.99 -11.89
CA SER A 337 -7.58 35.40 -11.96
C SER A 337 -7.08 36.24 -10.79
N MET A 338 -6.67 35.60 -9.69
CA MET A 338 -6.20 36.21 -8.45
C MET A 338 -4.73 35.86 -8.17
N THR A 339 -3.96 35.60 -9.24
CA THR A 339 -2.54 35.27 -9.12
C THR A 339 -1.77 36.42 -8.47
N GLY A 340 -0.91 36.09 -7.50
CA GLY A 340 -0.17 37.07 -6.69
C GLY A 340 -0.82 37.39 -5.34
N GLU A 341 -1.96 36.77 -5.02
CA GLU A 341 -2.61 36.87 -3.72
C GLU A 341 -2.90 35.48 -3.13
N ALA A 342 -2.98 35.40 -1.81
CA ALA A 342 -3.44 34.22 -1.07
C ALA A 342 -4.93 33.97 -1.33
N VAL A 343 -5.28 32.85 -1.97
CA VAL A 343 -6.62 32.60 -2.52
C VAL A 343 -7.34 31.39 -1.91
N VAL A 344 -6.70 30.56 -1.09
CA VAL A 344 -7.27 29.28 -0.66
C VAL A 344 -8.56 29.48 0.14
N TYR A 345 -8.62 30.49 1.02
CA TYR A 345 -9.85 30.82 1.74
C TYR A 345 -10.97 31.25 0.80
N THR A 346 -10.65 32.03 -0.24
CA THR A 346 -11.61 32.47 -1.26
C THR A 346 -12.19 31.28 -2.02
N LEU A 347 -11.37 30.26 -2.34
CA LEU A 347 -11.83 29.03 -2.99
C LEU A 347 -12.73 28.20 -2.06
N VAL A 348 -12.41 28.13 -0.77
CA VAL A 348 -13.26 27.50 0.26
C VAL A 348 -14.61 28.21 0.37
N ALA A 349 -14.61 29.54 0.39
CA ALA A 349 -15.83 30.35 0.43
C ALA A 349 -16.68 30.17 -0.83
N TRP A 350 -16.04 30.15 -2.01
CA TRP A 350 -16.72 29.90 -3.28
C TRP A 350 -17.42 28.53 -3.27
N LEU A 351 -16.73 27.49 -2.78
CA LEU A 351 -17.32 26.15 -2.64
C LEU A 351 -18.51 26.16 -1.69
N ARG A 352 -18.42 26.83 -0.54
CA ARG A 352 -19.54 26.95 0.41
C ARG A 352 -20.79 27.58 -0.22
N GLU A 353 -20.61 28.57 -1.09
CA GLU A 353 -21.70 29.29 -1.74
C GLU A 353 -22.28 28.54 -2.95
N HIS A 354 -21.43 27.92 -3.78
CA HIS A 354 -21.84 27.40 -5.09
C HIS A 354 -22.10 25.89 -5.11
N VAL A 355 -21.45 25.10 -4.24
CA VAL A 355 -21.73 23.65 -4.11
C VAL A 355 -23.22 23.34 -3.88
N PRO A 356 -23.95 24.05 -2.99
CA PRO A 356 -25.40 23.92 -2.86
C PRO A 356 -26.14 23.93 -4.22
N ALA A 357 -25.90 24.98 -5.02
CA ALA A 357 -26.61 25.22 -6.27
C ALA A 357 -26.22 24.19 -7.35
N ILE A 358 -24.93 23.85 -7.43
CA ILE A 358 -24.41 22.82 -8.34
C ILE A 358 -25.04 21.45 -8.02
N LEU A 359 -25.21 21.13 -6.74
CA LEU A 359 -25.85 19.89 -6.30
C LEU A 359 -27.35 19.88 -6.58
N ASP A 360 -28.05 20.99 -6.40
CA ASP A 360 -29.48 21.10 -6.71
C ASP A 360 -29.74 20.97 -8.22
N GLU A 361 -28.86 21.52 -9.06
CA GLU A 361 -28.97 21.43 -10.53
C GLU A 361 -28.69 20.02 -11.07
N HIS A 362 -27.68 19.34 -10.52
CA HIS A 362 -27.25 18.02 -11.02
C HIS A 362 -27.86 16.83 -10.28
N GLY A 363 -28.59 17.09 -9.20
CA GLY A 363 -29.19 16.08 -8.33
C GLY A 363 -28.19 15.40 -7.41
N THR A 364 -28.64 14.94 -6.24
CA THR A 364 -27.83 14.12 -5.35
C THR A 364 -27.68 12.73 -5.95
N MET A 365 -26.45 12.28 -6.21
CA MET A 365 -26.25 10.87 -6.50
C MET A 365 -26.43 10.06 -5.21
N ASP A 366 -27.53 9.32 -5.11
CA ASP A 366 -27.58 8.19 -4.18
C ASP A 366 -26.40 7.25 -4.48
N ALA A 367 -25.85 6.56 -3.49
CA ALA A 367 -24.68 5.69 -3.67
C ALA A 367 -24.86 4.67 -4.82
N GLU A 368 -26.10 4.21 -5.05
CA GLU A 368 -26.44 3.36 -6.19
C GLU A 368 -26.49 4.09 -7.54
N ALA A 369 -26.93 5.34 -7.59
CA ALA A 369 -26.94 6.15 -8.81
C ALA A 369 -25.52 6.56 -9.20
N ALA A 370 -24.67 6.87 -8.21
CA ALA A 370 -23.23 7.06 -8.40
C ALA A 370 -22.56 5.81 -8.99
N ALA A 371 -22.88 4.63 -8.45
CA ALA A 371 -22.39 3.37 -8.98
C ALA A 371 -22.90 3.10 -10.41
N ARG A 372 -24.19 3.28 -10.68
CA ARG A 372 -24.77 3.09 -12.03
C ARG A 372 -24.20 4.06 -13.07
N ALA A 373 -24.06 5.34 -12.73
CA ALA A 373 -23.49 6.34 -13.64
C ALA A 373 -21.99 6.15 -13.85
N ALA A 374 -21.24 5.74 -12.82
CA ALA A 374 -19.84 5.35 -12.96
C ALA A 374 -19.68 4.10 -13.84
N VAL A 375 -20.58 3.13 -13.72
CA VAL A 375 -20.62 1.94 -14.60
C VAL A 375 -20.94 2.33 -16.04
N LEU A 376 -21.97 3.15 -16.27
CA LEU A 376 -22.35 3.60 -17.62
C LEU A 376 -21.27 4.45 -18.27
N ALA A 377 -20.65 5.37 -17.52
CA ALA A 377 -19.53 6.17 -18.00
C ALA A 377 -18.31 5.28 -18.31
N ALA A 378 -18.01 4.30 -17.45
CA ALA A 378 -16.94 3.34 -17.69
C ALA A 378 -17.22 2.41 -18.88
N GLU A 379 -18.48 2.03 -19.13
CA GLU A 379 -18.89 1.22 -20.29
C GLU A 379 -18.86 2.02 -21.58
N GLU A 380 -19.27 3.30 -21.56
CA GLU A 380 -19.18 4.19 -22.72
C GLU A 380 -17.72 4.54 -23.04
N GLU A 381 -16.88 4.76 -22.04
CA GLU A 381 -15.44 4.96 -22.21
C GLU A 381 -14.74 3.66 -22.65
N ALA A 382 -15.09 2.49 -22.11
CA ALA A 382 -14.53 1.22 -22.57
C ALA A 382 -14.92 0.91 -24.03
N ARG A 383 -16.10 1.34 -24.47
CA ARG A 383 -16.51 1.27 -25.88
C ARG A 383 -15.65 2.18 -26.75
N LYS A 384 -15.40 3.42 -26.30
CA LYS A 384 -14.49 4.35 -27.01
C LYS A 384 -13.04 3.85 -27.03
N GLU A 385 -12.56 3.27 -25.93
CA GLU A 385 -11.22 2.66 -25.82
C GLU A 385 -11.10 1.45 -26.76
N ALA A 386 -12.14 0.61 -26.88
CA ALA A 386 -12.19 -0.49 -27.83
C ALA A 386 -12.22 0.00 -29.29
N GLU A 387 -12.92 1.10 -29.58
CA GLU A 387 -12.94 1.73 -30.90
C GLU A 387 -11.59 2.39 -31.26
N GLU A 388 -10.93 3.04 -30.29
CA GLU A 388 -9.61 3.66 -30.45
C GLU A 388 -8.48 2.62 -30.55
N ALA A 389 -8.55 1.54 -29.77
CA ALA A 389 -7.63 0.41 -29.86
C ALA A 389 -7.82 -0.38 -31.16
N ALA A 390 -9.06 -0.47 -31.69
CA ALA A 390 -9.31 -1.03 -33.02
C ALA A 390 -8.76 -0.12 -34.15
N ALA A 391 -8.60 1.19 -33.90
CA ALA A 391 -8.08 2.17 -34.85
C ALA A 391 -6.55 2.35 -34.80
N ARG A 392 -5.89 1.91 -33.72
CA ARG A 392 -4.46 2.09 -33.48
C ARG A 392 -3.79 0.74 -33.23
N ASP A 393 -2.86 0.35 -34.09
CA ASP A 393 -1.92 -0.78 -33.86
C ASP A 393 -0.88 -0.39 -32.78
N VAL A 394 -1.34 -0.14 -31.56
CA VAL A 394 -0.52 0.37 -30.45
C VAL A 394 -0.09 -0.78 -29.56
N ARG A 395 1.18 -1.14 -29.73
CA ARG A 395 1.96 -2.00 -28.85
C ARG A 395 2.20 -1.28 -27.53
N LEU A 396 1.87 -1.93 -26.42
CA LEU A 396 2.21 -1.52 -25.06
C LEU A 396 3.74 -1.64 -24.84
N SER A 397 4.52 -0.68 -25.35
CA SER A 397 5.94 -0.55 -24.99
C SER A 397 6.08 0.46 -23.86
N GLY A 398 6.12 0.00 -22.62
CA GLY A 398 6.31 0.85 -21.45
C GLY A 398 6.88 0.07 -20.29
N HIS A 399 8.21 0.02 -20.20
CA HIS A 399 8.94 -0.62 -19.11
C HIS A 399 8.57 0.02 -17.75
N SER A 400 8.09 -0.82 -16.84
CA SER A 400 7.69 -0.43 -15.49
C SER A 400 8.91 -0.03 -14.65
N ARG A 401 8.70 0.74 -13.57
CA ARG A 401 9.75 1.30 -12.68
C ARG A 401 10.67 0.22 -12.06
N LEU A 402 10.23 -1.03 -12.02
CA LEU A 402 11.03 -2.19 -11.58
C LEU A 402 12.13 -2.52 -12.60
N GLU A 403 11.82 -2.56 -13.88
CA GLU A 403 12.80 -2.88 -14.93
C GLU A 403 13.84 -1.77 -15.08
N ARG A 404 13.46 -0.50 -14.89
CA ARG A 404 14.42 0.63 -14.89
C ARG A 404 15.32 0.65 -13.66
N THR A 405 14.85 0.15 -12.51
CA THR A 405 15.70 0.02 -11.31
C THR A 405 16.65 -1.18 -11.44
N PHE A 406 16.21 -2.30 -12.01
CA PHE A 406 17.08 -3.43 -12.31
C PHE A 406 18.11 -3.10 -13.39
N ALA A 407 17.73 -2.44 -14.48
CA ALA A 407 18.67 -1.98 -15.52
C ALA A 407 19.70 -0.99 -14.98
N ARG A 408 19.30 -0.10 -14.04
CA ARG A 408 20.25 0.82 -13.37
C ARG A 408 21.18 0.10 -12.39
N ILE A 409 20.73 -0.99 -11.78
CA ILE A 409 21.53 -1.82 -10.87
C ILE A 409 22.50 -2.71 -11.68
N GLU A 410 22.07 -3.26 -12.81
CA GLU A 410 22.93 -4.03 -13.73
C GLU A 410 23.98 -3.15 -14.38
N ALA A 411 23.62 -1.97 -14.90
CA ALA A 411 24.59 -1.03 -15.47
C ALA A 411 25.66 -0.59 -14.44
N ARG A 412 25.27 -0.43 -13.18
CA ARG A 412 26.20 -0.09 -12.10
C ARG A 412 27.11 -1.26 -11.72
N ARG A 413 26.62 -2.49 -11.77
CA ARG A 413 27.45 -3.70 -11.56
C ARG A 413 28.44 -3.92 -12.70
N GLU A 414 28.03 -3.69 -13.94
CA GLU A 414 28.94 -3.77 -15.08
C GLU A 414 30.03 -2.68 -15.07
N GLU A 415 29.74 -1.48 -14.53
CA GLU A 415 30.77 -0.47 -14.28
C GLU A 415 31.72 -0.87 -13.15
N GLU A 416 31.19 -1.40 -12.04
CA GLU A 416 32.00 -1.89 -10.91
C GLU A 416 32.89 -3.08 -11.31
N ASP A 417 32.39 -4.00 -12.16
CA ASP A 417 33.15 -5.15 -12.68
C ASP A 417 34.25 -4.70 -13.67
N ARG A 418 33.99 -3.68 -14.52
CA ARG A 418 35.03 -3.10 -15.40
C ARG A 418 36.11 -2.36 -14.63
N GLU A 419 35.75 -1.67 -13.55
CA GLU A 419 36.72 -1.00 -12.66
C GLU A 419 37.55 -1.98 -11.83
N GLU A 420 37.09 -3.21 -11.60
CA GLU A 420 37.88 -4.31 -11.02
C GLU A 420 38.78 -5.00 -12.04
N GLU A 421 38.40 -5.09 -13.32
CA GLU A 421 39.25 -5.63 -14.38
C GLU A 421 40.39 -4.69 -14.80
N ASP A 422 40.20 -3.38 -14.68
CA ASP A 422 41.22 -2.35 -14.99
C ASP A 422 42.23 -2.08 -13.85
N ARG A 423 42.07 -2.74 -12.69
CA ARG A 423 42.92 -2.59 -11.49
C ARG A 423 43.83 -3.79 -11.26
#